data_AF-A0A9R0UVY9-F1
#
_entry.id   AF-A0A9R0UVY9-F1
#
_cell.length_a   1.000
_cell.length_b   1.000
_cell.length_c   1.000
_cell.angle_alpha   90.00
_cell.angle_beta   90.00
_cell.angle_gamma   90.00
#
_symmetry.space_group_name_H-M   'P 1'
#
loop_
_entity.id
_entity.type
_entity.pdbx_description
1 polymer ?
#
loop_
_entity_poly.entity_id
_entity_poly.type
_entity_poly.pdbx_seq_one_letter_code
_entity_poly.pdbx_strand_id
1 'polypeptide(L)'
;MDAEGGDRGAGLRARGRGPHREPVQKVAINWCVCKGAIPIPGVKTVRHVEDNLGALGWRLSPDEISELEAAAMECPKKMVQNIFQTA
;
A
#
# COMPACT_ATOMS: atom_id res chain seq x y z
N MET A 1 -15.20 19.52 -27.36
CA MET A 1 -13.89 18.89 -27.71
C MET A 1 -13.28 18.56 -26.37
N ASP A 2 -13.86 17.55 -25.73
CA ASP A 2 -13.75 17.37 -24.29
C ASP A 2 -12.80 16.21 -24.03
N ALA A 3 -11.59 16.58 -23.63
CA ALA A 3 -10.53 15.66 -23.27
C ALA A 3 -10.69 15.24 -21.81
N GLU A 4 -11.48 14.20 -21.55
CA GLU A 4 -11.64 13.60 -20.22
C GLU A 4 -11.65 12.08 -20.37
N GLY A 5 -10.46 11.48 -20.25
CA GLY A 5 -10.28 10.02 -20.32
C GLY A 5 -8.89 9.57 -19.90
N GLY A 6 -8.22 10.34 -19.03
CA GLY A 6 -6.93 9.97 -18.47
C GLY A 6 -7.10 9.00 -17.31
N ASP A 7 -6.60 7.79 -17.49
CA ASP A 7 -6.47 6.68 -16.53
C ASP A 7 -6.29 7.12 -15.06
N ARG A 8 -7.39 7.15 -14.29
CA ARG A 8 -7.43 7.50 -12.85
C ARG A 8 -6.87 6.41 -11.93
N GLY A 9 -6.11 5.44 -12.46
CA GLY A 9 -5.65 4.26 -11.72
C GLY A 9 -4.15 3.96 -11.79
N ALA A 10 -3.32 4.82 -12.37
CA ALA A 10 -1.94 4.46 -12.70
C ALA A 10 -0.96 4.39 -11.50
N GLY A 11 -1.32 4.91 -10.31
CA GLY A 11 -0.38 5.11 -9.19
C GLY A 11 -0.23 3.99 -8.16
N LEU A 12 -0.95 2.86 -8.27
CA LEU A 12 -0.83 1.73 -7.35
C LEU A 12 -0.87 0.39 -8.09
N ARG A 13 -0.23 0.32 -9.27
CA ARG A 13 0.23 -0.98 -9.77
C ARG A 13 1.54 -1.31 -9.06
N ALA A 14 1.47 -1.51 -7.74
CA ALA A 14 2.39 -2.39 -7.06
C ALA A 14 2.16 -3.77 -7.65
N ARG A 15 2.71 -4.01 -8.85
CA ARG A 15 2.83 -5.36 -9.37
C ARG A 15 3.77 -6.02 -8.37
N GLY A 16 3.26 -6.92 -7.55
CA GLY A 16 4.12 -7.88 -6.85
C GLY A 16 4.92 -8.62 -7.91
N ARG A 17 6.07 -8.07 -8.29
CA ARG A 17 7.05 -8.70 -9.17
C ARG A 17 8.01 -9.45 -8.27
N GLY A 18 7.44 -10.43 -7.59
CA GLY A 18 8.09 -11.41 -6.74
C GLY A 18 7.19 -12.65 -6.69
N PRO A 19 7.61 -13.74 -6.03
CA PRO A 19 6.81 -14.97 -5.91
C PRO A 19 5.43 -14.79 -5.23
N HIS A 20 5.11 -13.59 -4.75
CA HIS A 20 3.90 -13.26 -4.00
C HIS A 20 2.92 -12.43 -4.85
N ARG A 21 2.01 -13.10 -5.55
CA ARG A 21 0.89 -12.47 -6.28
C ARG A 21 -0.24 -12.08 -5.32
N GLU A 22 0.09 -11.36 -4.25
CA GLU A 22 -0.84 -11.00 -3.20
C GLU A 22 -1.64 -9.73 -3.53
N PRO A 23 -2.87 -9.59 -3.00
CA PRO A 23 -3.64 -8.35 -3.10
C PRO A 23 -2.91 -7.15 -2.49
N VAL A 24 -3.11 -5.96 -3.07
CA VAL A 24 -2.44 -4.71 -2.68
C VAL A 24 -2.58 -4.41 -1.18
N GLN A 25 -3.75 -4.64 -0.58
CA GLN A 25 -3.95 -4.43 0.85
C GLN A 25 -3.02 -5.29 1.72
N LYS A 26 -2.72 -6.53 1.31
CA LYS A 26 -1.82 -7.41 2.06
C LYS A 26 -0.37 -6.97 1.92
N VAL A 27 0.03 -6.57 0.71
CA VAL A 27 1.37 -6.00 0.46
C VAL A 27 1.58 -4.75 1.31
N ALA A 28 0.59 -3.84 1.37
CA ALA A 28 0.66 -2.63 2.17
C ALA A 28 0.77 -2.92 3.68
N ILE A 29 -0.04 -3.85 4.20
CA ILE A 29 0.03 -4.29 5.61
C ILE A 29 1.39 -4.92 5.91
N ASN A 30 1.88 -5.80 5.03
CA ASN A 30 3.19 -6.45 5.19
C ASN A 30 4.33 -5.44 5.18
N TRP A 31 4.29 -4.46 4.28
CA TRP A 31 5.27 -3.36 4.24
C TRP A 31 5.32 -2.60 5.56
N CYS A 32 4.17 -2.21 6.13
CA CYS A 32 4.12 -1.57 7.46
C CYS A 32 4.79 -2.43 8.53
N VAL A 33 4.50 -3.74 8.56
CA VAL A 33 5.11 -4.69 9.51
C VAL A 33 6.62 -4.79 9.30
N CYS A 34 7.10 -4.90 8.06
CA CYS A 34 8.53 -4.95 7.74
C CYS A 34 9.27 -3.66 8.14
N LYS A 35 8.58 -2.51 8.15
CA LYS A 35 9.11 -1.22 8.61
C LYS A 35 9.05 -1.05 10.13
N GLY A 36 8.62 -2.08 10.87
CA GLY A 36 8.55 -2.07 12.34
C GLY A 36 7.28 -1.42 12.90
N ALA A 37 6.30 -1.10 12.06
CA ALA A 37 5.02 -0.56 12.51
C ALA A 37 4.01 -1.68 12.82
N ILE A 38 3.07 -1.38 13.73
CA ILE A 38 1.89 -2.22 13.97
C ILE A 38 0.71 -1.60 13.20
N PRO A 39 0.32 -2.16 12.03
CA PRO A 39 -0.75 -1.59 11.23
C PRO A 39 -2.10 -1.76 11.93
N ILE A 40 -2.93 -0.71 11.89
CA ILE A 40 -4.31 -0.70 12.41
C ILE A 40 -5.27 -0.53 11.21
N PRO A 41 -5.47 -1.57 10.38
CA PRO A 41 -6.27 -1.44 9.18
C PRO A 41 -7.75 -1.23 9.53
N GLY A 42 -8.35 -0.19 8.95
CA GLY A 42 -9.79 0.02 9.02
C GLY A 42 -10.51 -0.98 8.11
N VAL A 43 -11.32 -1.87 8.67
CA VAL A 43 -12.12 -2.87 7.94
C VAL A 43 -13.58 -2.83 8.38
N LYS A 44 -14.50 -3.12 7.45
CA LYS A 44 -15.96 -3.05 7.69
C LYS A 44 -16.67 -4.40 7.70
N THR A 45 -15.99 -5.47 7.30
CA THR A 45 -16.56 -6.82 7.17
C THR A 45 -15.58 -7.85 7.69
N VAL A 46 -16.11 -8.97 8.19
CA VAL A 46 -15.29 -10.11 8.67
C VAL A 46 -14.39 -10.64 7.56
N ARG A 47 -14.91 -10.76 6.34
CA ARG A 47 -14.13 -11.19 5.17
C ARG A 47 -12.87 -10.33 4.94
N HIS A 48 -12.96 -9.00 5.11
CA HIS A 48 -11.78 -8.14 4.97
C HIS A 48 -10.76 -8.34 6.09
N VAL A 49 -11.20 -8.73 7.31
CA VAL A 49 -10.29 -9.15 8.38
C VAL A 49 -9.54 -10.39 7.93
N GLU A 50 -10.24 -11.43 7.49
CA GLU A 50 -9.67 -12.69 7.02
C GLU A 50 -8.68 -12.49 5.87
N ASP A 51 -9.04 -11.68 4.88
CA ASP A 51 -8.16 -11.34 3.77
C ASP A 51 -6.89 -10.62 4.26
N ASN A 52 -7.03 -9.67 5.19
CA ASN A 52 -5.89 -8.92 5.73
C ASN A 52 -4.96 -9.78 6.61
N LEU A 53 -5.50 -10.79 7.32
CA LEU A 53 -4.70 -11.73 8.11
C LEU A 53 -3.66 -12.48 7.24
N GLY A 54 -3.96 -12.68 5.95
CA GLY A 54 -3.03 -13.26 4.99
C GLY A 54 -1.74 -12.46 4.77
N ALA A 55 -1.63 -11.24 5.31
CA ALA A 55 -0.40 -10.44 5.26
C ALA A 55 0.65 -10.84 6.32
N LEU A 56 0.28 -11.59 7.38
CA LEU A 56 1.16 -11.82 8.53
C LEU A 56 2.15 -12.99 8.36
N GLY A 57 1.86 -13.91 7.43
CA GLY A 57 2.57 -15.19 7.27
C GLY A 57 3.82 -15.18 6.36
N TRP A 58 4.20 -14.02 5.84
CA TRP A 58 5.35 -13.87 4.94
C TRP A 58 5.99 -12.51 5.17
N ARG A 59 7.10 -12.22 4.49
CA ARG A 59 7.79 -10.93 4.56
C ARG A 59 8.25 -10.53 3.17
N LEU A 60 8.10 -9.26 2.84
CA LEU A 60 8.76 -8.65 1.69
C LEU A 60 10.28 -8.75 1.86
N SER A 61 10.97 -8.99 0.76
CA SER A 61 12.42 -8.93 0.68
C SER A 61 12.93 -7.48 0.82
N PRO A 62 14.21 -7.27 1.16
CA PRO A 62 14.81 -5.94 1.21
C PRO A 62 14.67 -5.16 -0.12
N ASP A 63 14.75 -5.84 -1.25
CA ASP A 63 14.63 -5.24 -2.58
C ASP A 63 13.20 -4.78 -2.84
N GLU A 64 12.19 -5.62 -2.54
CA GLU A 64 10.77 -5.25 -2.66
C GLU A 64 10.40 -4.08 -1.75
N ILE A 65 10.97 -4.02 -0.53
CA ILE A 65 10.79 -2.86 0.36
C ILE A 65 11.38 -1.61 -0.29
N SER A 66 12.59 -1.71 -0.86
CA SER A 66 13.28 -0.59 -1.50
C SER A 66 12.53 -0.07 -2.74
N GLU A 67 11.97 -0.96 -3.55
CA GLU A 67 11.11 -0.60 -4.69
C GLU A 67 9.84 0.15 -4.25
N LEU A 68 9.19 -0.31 -3.17
CA LEU A 68 8.01 0.35 -2.61
C LEU A 68 8.32 1.75 -2.06
N GLU A 69 9.47 1.91 -1.40
CA GLU A 69 9.93 3.23 -0.91
C GLU A 69 10.22 4.19 -2.06
N ALA A 70 10.90 3.73 -3.11
CA ALA A 70 11.14 4.53 -4.32
C ALA A 70 9.83 5.01 -4.95
N ALA A 71 8.86 4.09 -5.13
CA ALA A 71 7.55 4.44 -5.66
C ALA A 71 6.77 5.40 -4.73
N ALA A 72 6.89 5.27 -3.41
CA ALA A 72 6.24 6.16 -2.45
C ALA A 72 6.81 7.59 -2.49
N MET A 73 8.11 7.73 -2.72
CA MET A 73 8.75 9.04 -2.90
C MET A 73 8.24 9.76 -4.15
N GLU A 74 8.10 9.03 -5.26
CA GLU A 74 7.60 9.54 -6.55
C GLU A 74 6.08 9.80 -6.56
N CYS A 75 5.34 9.27 -5.58
CA CYS A 75 3.89 9.42 -5.53
C CYS A 75 3.48 10.90 -5.35
N PRO A 76 2.72 11.49 -6.29
CA PRO A 76 2.29 12.89 -6.23
C PRO A 76 1.24 13.15 -5.16
N LYS A 77 0.48 12.11 -4.76
CA LYS A 77 -0.55 12.19 -3.72
C LYS A 77 0.05 11.87 -2.36
N LYS A 78 0.33 12.90 -1.56
CA LYS A 78 0.80 12.72 -0.18
C LYS A 78 -0.37 12.49 0.79
N MET A 79 -0.04 11.90 1.94
CA MET A 79 -1.00 11.74 3.03
C MET A 79 -1.48 13.11 3.50
N VAL A 80 -2.78 13.23 3.75
CA VAL A 80 -3.36 14.47 4.27
C VAL A 80 -2.70 14.78 5.61
N GLN A 81 -2.13 15.97 5.74
CA GLN A 81 -1.59 16.44 7.01
C GLN A 81 -2.73 16.57 8.02
N ASN A 82 -2.46 16.24 9.27
CA ASN A 82 -3.43 16.40 10.33
C ASN A 82 -3.88 17.87 10.37
N ILE A 83 -5.20 18.12 10.34
CA ILE A 83 -5.78 19.46 10.31
C ILE A 83 -5.45 20.30 11.56
N PHE A 84 -5.03 19.65 12.65
CA PHE A 84 -4.59 20.31 13.88
C PHE A 84 -3.08 20.61 13.91
N GLN A 85 -2.32 20.14 12.91
CA GLN A 85 -0.88 20.41 12.80
C GLN A 85 -0.67 21.62 11.87
N THR A 86 -0.09 22.68 12.42
CA THR A 86 0.42 23.82 11.63
C THR A 86 1.85 23.54 11.19
N ALA A 87 2.17 23.94 9.95
CA ALA A 87 3.51 23.79 9.36
C ALA A 87 4.59 24.62 10.08
#